data_AF-A0A1L5FEF1-F1
#
_entry.id   AF-A0A1L5FEF1-F1
#
_cell.length_a   1.000
_cell.length_b   1.000
_cell.length_c   1.000
_cell.angle_alpha   90.00
_cell.angle_beta   90.00
_cell.angle_gamma   90.00
#
_symmetry.space_group_name_H-M   'P 1'
#
loop_
_entity.id
_entity.type
_entity.pdbx_description
1 polymer ?
#
loop_
_entity_poly.entity_id
_entity_poly.type
_entity_poly.pdbx_seq_one_letter_code
_entity_poly.pdbx_strand_id
1 'polypeptide(L)' 'MAKKTTAEEERNVKVKAKVNLKYDSDVVKIGQELDIRQSDLEELQNKGYISYTPPVQLEQDDQTPPANN' A
#
# COMPACT_ATOMS: atom_id res chain seq x y z
N MET A 1 -31.66 1.43 -15.12
CA MET A 1 -30.78 2.33 -14.33
C MET A 1 -30.65 1.77 -12.93
N ALA A 2 -29.47 1.29 -12.53
CA ALA A 2 -29.17 0.99 -11.13
C ALA A 2 -27.65 1.06 -10.92
N LYS A 3 -27.22 2.25 -10.46
CA LYS A 3 -26.09 2.57 -9.58
C LYS A 3 -24.73 1.92 -9.90
N LYS A 4 -23.87 2.72 -10.55
CA LYS A 4 -22.40 2.69 -10.38
C LYS A 4 -22.09 2.48 -8.89
N THR A 5 -21.59 1.32 -8.50
CA THR A 5 -20.81 1.17 -7.26
C THR A 5 -19.36 1.41 -7.64
N THR A 6 -19.01 2.67 -7.87
CA THR A 6 -17.63 3.13 -7.93
C THR A 6 -17.13 3.19 -6.49
N ALA A 7 -16.85 2.02 -5.94
CA ALA A 7 -15.99 1.87 -4.78
C ALA A 7 -14.70 1.27 -5.32
N GLU A 8 -13.95 2.05 -6.10
CA GLU A 8 -12.50 1.92 -6.02
C GLU A 8 -12.21 2.18 -4.55
N GLU A 9 -12.02 1.10 -3.82
CA GLU A 9 -11.49 1.13 -2.47
C GLU A 9 -10.15 1.85 -2.61
N GLU A 10 -10.13 3.17 -2.43
CA GLU A 10 -8.93 3.97 -2.28
C GLU A 10 -8.24 3.45 -1.02
N ARG A 11 -7.53 2.32 -1.18
CA ARG A 11 -6.68 1.75 -0.16
C ARG A 11 -5.49 2.67 -0.09
N ASN A 12 -5.52 3.57 0.88
CA ASN A 12 -4.35 4.34 1.24
C ASN A 12 -3.34 3.38 1.88
N VAL A 13 -2.11 3.43 1.40
CA VAL A 13 -0.99 2.65 1.92
C VAL A 13 0.00 3.59 2.58
N LYS A 14 0.42 3.22 3.78
CA LYS A 14 1.44 3.97 4.52
C LYS A 14 2.82 3.62 3.97
N VAL A 15 3.57 4.64 3.57
CA VAL A 15 4.91 4.52 3.03
C VAL A 15 5.85 5.50 3.71
N LYS A 16 7.16 5.27 3.59
CA LYS A 16 8.17 6.18 4.14
C LYS A 16 8.84 6.97 3.02
N ALA A 17 8.86 8.29 3.12
CA ALA A 17 9.52 9.15 2.14
C ALA A 17 11.05 8.96 2.18
N LYS A 18 11.66 8.69 1.02
CA LYS A 18 13.12 8.65 0.84
C LYS A 18 13.70 9.99 0.37
N VAL A 19 12.84 10.89 -0.08
CA VAL A 19 13.19 12.24 -0.52
C VAL A 19 12.19 13.23 0.04
N ASN A 20 12.47 14.53 -0.07
CA ASN A 20 11.44 15.54 0.20
C ASN A 20 10.41 15.46 -0.94
N LEU A 21 9.21 15.01 -0.63
CA LEU A 21 8.14 14.75 -1.59
C LEU A 21 6.96 15.64 -1.28
N LYS A 22 6.45 16.34 -2.29
CA LYS A 22 5.11 16.95 -2.21
C LYS A 22 4.11 15.95 -2.78
N TYR A 23 3.19 15.47 -1.96
CA TYR A 23 2.12 14.56 -2.36
C TYR A 23 0.78 15.24 -2.10
N ASP A 24 -0.05 15.35 -3.14
CA ASP A 24 -1.28 16.14 -3.12
C ASP A 24 -1.01 17.57 -2.61
N SER A 25 -1.51 17.89 -1.41
CA SER A 25 -1.35 19.20 -0.76
C SER A 25 -0.29 19.22 0.33
N ASP A 26 0.25 18.06 0.72
CA ASP A 26 1.20 17.92 1.82
C ASP A 26 2.65 17.87 1.35
N VAL A 27 3.54 18.47 2.13
CA VAL A 27 4.99 18.41 1.91
C VAL A 27 5.59 17.53 2.99
N VAL A 28 6.07 16.35 2.57
CA VAL A 28 6.61 15.32 3.44
C VAL A 28 8.13 15.34 3.33
N LYS A 29 8.79 15.44 4.48
CA LYS A 29 10.26 15.42 4.51
C LYS A 29 10.78 13.99 4.45
N ILE A 30 12.03 13.85 3.99
CA ILE A 30 12.74 12.58 4.03
C ILE A 30 12.65 11.93 5.43
N GLY A 31 12.33 10.64 5.46
CA GLY A 31 12.20 9.85 6.67
C GLY A 31 10.83 9.93 7.35
N GLN A 32 9.94 10.82 6.91
CA GLN A 32 8.57 10.86 7.42
C GLN A 32 7.68 9.83 6.70
N GLU A 33 6.63 9.41 7.40
CA GLU A 33 5.60 8.54 6.85
C GLU A 33 4.51 9.39 6.19
N LEU A 34 3.96 8.86 5.09
CA LEU A 34 2.81 9.43 4.41
C LEU A 34 1.89 8.32 3.92
N ASP A 35 0.60 8.64 3.85
CA ASP A 35 -0.41 7.76 3.28
C ASP A 35 -0.63 8.17 1.82
N ILE A 36 -0.33 7.27 0.88
CA ILE A 36 -0.52 7.48 -0.56
C ILE A 36 -1.58 6.53 -1.10
N ARG A 37 -2.17 6.84 -2.25
CA ARG A 37 -3.04 5.90 -2.95
C ARG A 37 -2.26 4.67 -3.41
N GLN A 38 -2.86 3.48 -3.31
CA GLN A 38 -2.28 2.25 -3.82
C GLN A 38 -1.96 2.32 -5.33
N SER A 39 -2.71 3.10 -6.12
CA SER A 39 -2.41 3.35 -7.54
C SER A 39 -1.05 3.99 -7.76
N ASP A 40 -0.64 4.89 -6.86
CA ASP A 40 0.57 5.70 -6.99
C ASP A 40 1.77 4.99 -6.35
N LEU A 41 1.53 3.95 -5.55
CA LEU A 41 2.55 3.18 -4.86
C LEU A 41 3.60 2.65 -5.83
N GLU A 42 3.16 1.97 -6.88
CA GLU A 42 4.07 1.36 -7.85
C GLU A 42 4.92 2.41 -8.56
N GLU A 43 4.33 3.54 -8.95
CA GLU A 43 5.06 4.63 -9.61
C GLU A 43 6.09 5.26 -8.67
N LEU A 44 5.68 5.62 -7.45
CA LEU A 44 6.54 6.27 -6.46
C LEU A 44 7.66 5.33 -5.98
N GLN A 45 7.39 4.02 -5.91
CA GLN A 45 8.38 3.00 -5.57
C GLN A 45 9.37 2.81 -6.73
N ASN A 46 8.91 2.71 -7.97
CA ASN A 46 9.78 2.59 -9.15
C ASN A 46 10.67 3.81 -9.34
N LYS A 47 10.18 5.01 -9.03
CA LYS A 47 10.96 6.26 -9.02
C LYS A 47 11.93 6.36 -7.84
N GLY A 48 11.83 5.48 -6.85
CA GLY A 48 12.68 5.48 -5.66
C GLY A 48 12.38 6.63 -4.68
N TYR A 49 11.23 7.29 -4.78
CA TYR A 49 10.86 8.40 -3.91
C TYR A 49 10.39 7.95 -2.53
N ILE A 50 9.92 6.71 -2.43
CA ILE A 50 9.41 6.12 -1.20
C ILE A 50 10.08 4.78 -0.89
N SER A 51 9.91 4.34 0.34
CA SER A 51 10.16 2.98 0.79
C SER A 51 8.84 2.40 1.27
N TYR A 52 8.35 1.39 0.58
CA TYR A 52 7.23 0.59 1.02
C TYR A 52 7.75 -0.78 1.45
N THR A 53 7.41 -1.17 2.68
CA THR A 53 7.64 -2.52 3.16
C THR A 53 6.27 -3.13 3.31
N PRO A 54 5.87 -4.09 2.45
CA PRO A 54 4.59 -4.75 2.62
C PRO A 54 4.59 -5.38 4.02
N PRO A 55 3.48 -5.27 4.77
CA PRO A 55 3.34 -6.07 5.97
C PRO A 55 3.55 -7.52 5.54
N VAL A 56 4.47 -8.22 6.21
CA VAL A 56 4.65 -9.65 6.00
C VAL A 56 3.31 -10.26 6.36
N GLN A 57 2.50 -10.56 5.35
CA GLN A 57 1.40 -11.48 5.49
C GLN A 57 2.09 -12.79 5.81
N LEU A 58 2.15 -13.13 7.09
CA LEU A 58 2.31 -14.50 7.51
C LEU A 58 1.14 -15.21 6.83
N GLU A 59 1.40 -15.80 5.67
CA GLU A 59 0.55 -16.82 5.11
C GLU A 59 0.35 -17.81 6.25
N GLN A 60 -0.82 -17.74 6.89
CA GLN A 60 -1.32 -18.86 7.64
C GLN A 60 -1.55 -19.92 6.59
N ASP A 61 -0.49 -20.68 6.33
CA ASP A 61 -0.50 -21.96 5.65
C ASP A 61 -1.62 -22.73 6.34
N ASP A 62 -2.76 -22.83 5.66
CA ASP A 62 -3.96 -23.53 6.10
C ASP A 62 -3.57 -25.00 6.17
N GLN A 63 -2.95 -25.39 7.28
CA GLN A 63 -2.63 -26.76 7.60
C GLN A 63 -3.96 -27.48 7.85
N THR A 64 -4.62 -27.91 6.78
CA THR A 64 -5.60 -28.98 6.86
C THR A 64 -4.87 -30.22 7.40
N PRO A 65 -5.21 -30.76 8.58
CA PRO A 65 -4.61 -32.02 9.00
C PRO A 65 -5.03 -33.11 8.01
N PRO A 66 -4.14 -34.05 7.63
CA PRO A 66 -4.51 -35.13 6.74
C PRO A 66 -5.60 -35.97 7.41
N ALA A 67 -6.71 -36.15 6.70
CA ALA A 67 -7.76 -37.08 7.11
C ALA A 67 -7.18 -38.50 7.09
N ASN A 68 -6.98 -39.06 8.27
CA ASN A 68 -6.51 -40.43 8.47
C ASN A 68 -7.67 -41.39 8.11
N ASN A 69 -7.44 -42.32 7.17
CA ASN A 69 -8.37 -43.40 6.82
C ASN A 69 -7.78 -44.75 7.26
#